data_AF-A0A6B3ER59-F1
#
_entry.id   AF-A0A6B3ER59-F1
#
_cell.length_a   1.000
_cell.length_b   1.000
_cell.length_c   1.000
_cell.angle_alpha   90.00
_cell.angle_beta   90.00
_cell.angle_gamma   90.00
#
_symmetry.space_group_name_H-M   'P 1'
#
loop_
_entity.id
_entity.type
_entity.pdbx_description
1 polymer ?
#
loop_
_entity_poly.entity_id
_entity_poly.type
_entity_poly.pdbx_seq_one_letter_code
_entity_poly.pdbx_strand_id
1 'polypeptide(L)'
;MTPGGAGVRRPDHQTQTDLTAGAVLAPYLRAQAADFLRSLRLHRENSAPTDAGPQAAEQAATALRRSSRRIGGTLHTFRAGLDPLWAEQLRTELAWLSGTLAREHAYADRLNRLLDALHGLSGTPLPAARAASGDGAAKARAGLGVG
;
A
#
# COMPACT_ATOMS: atom_id res chain seq x y z
N MET A 1 -66.86 30.48 23.21
CA MET A 1 -65.70 29.94 23.94
C MET A 1 -65.68 28.44 23.77
N THR A 2 -64.80 27.95 22.89
CA THR A 2 -64.45 26.53 22.76
C THR A 2 -63.07 26.50 22.11
N PRO A 3 -62.00 26.13 22.84
CA PRO A 3 -60.69 25.90 22.25
C PRO A 3 -60.60 24.43 21.81
N GLY A 4 -59.92 24.11 20.72
CA GLY A 4 -59.76 22.70 20.37
C GLY A 4 -58.95 22.43 19.12
N GLY A 5 -57.67 22.13 19.32
CA GLY A 5 -56.94 21.20 18.46
C GLY A 5 -56.12 21.83 17.36
N ALA A 6 -55.09 22.58 17.71
CA ALA A 6 -53.93 22.72 16.84
C ALA A 6 -53.33 21.33 16.64
N GLY A 7 -53.54 20.76 15.44
CA GLY A 7 -52.86 19.54 15.00
C GLY A 7 -51.36 19.79 15.00
N VAL A 8 -50.70 19.31 16.06
CA VAL A 8 -49.25 19.23 16.14
C VAL A 8 -48.80 18.33 14.99
N ARG A 9 -48.33 18.95 13.90
CA ARG A 9 -47.42 18.26 12.99
C ARG A 9 -46.30 17.71 13.85
N ARG A 10 -46.12 16.39 13.81
CA ARG A 10 -45.00 15.70 14.43
C ARG A 10 -43.94 15.48 13.35
N PRO A 11 -42.94 16.37 13.16
CA PRO A 11 -41.92 16.22 12.12
C PRO A 11 -40.75 15.32 12.56
N ASP A 12 -40.99 14.25 13.34
CA ASP A 12 -39.90 13.44 13.91
C ASP A 12 -39.53 12.21 13.04
N HIS A 13 -40.31 11.90 12.00
CA HIS A 13 -40.09 10.73 11.14
C HIS A 13 -39.28 11.03 9.89
N GLN A 14 -39.15 12.32 9.52
CA GLN A 14 -38.42 12.74 8.32
C GLN A 14 -36.92 12.99 8.60
N THR A 15 -36.55 13.17 9.87
CA THR A 15 -35.15 13.37 10.31
C THR A 15 -34.47 12.05 10.70
N GLN A 16 -35.22 10.95 10.90
CA GLN A 16 -34.66 9.62 11.19
C GLN A 16 -34.27 8.83 9.92
N THR A 17 -34.76 9.24 8.75
CA THR A 17 -34.28 8.73 7.46
C THR A 17 -32.86 9.21 7.09
N ASP A 18 -32.31 10.18 7.83
CA ASP A 18 -31.12 10.94 7.43
C ASP A 18 -29.75 10.35 7.85
N LEU A 19 -29.68 9.26 8.61
CA LEU A 19 -28.39 8.67 9.02
C LEU A 19 -28.38 7.13 9.04
N THR A 20 -28.91 6.48 8.00
CA THR A 20 -28.69 5.04 7.86
C THR A 20 -27.24 4.76 7.46
N ALA A 21 -26.66 3.66 7.94
CA ALA A 21 -25.33 3.23 7.51
C ALA A 21 -25.22 3.11 5.98
N GLY A 22 -26.30 2.68 5.32
CA GLY A 22 -26.39 2.62 3.85
C GLY A 22 -26.30 3.99 3.17
N ALA A 23 -26.94 5.03 3.74
CA ALA A 23 -26.89 6.38 3.19
C ALA A 23 -25.48 7.00 3.21
N VAL A 24 -24.63 6.61 4.17
CA VAL A 24 -23.22 7.03 4.24
C VAL A 24 -22.31 6.11 3.42
N LEU A 25 -22.56 4.80 3.48
CA LEU A 25 -21.73 3.79 2.85
C LEU A 25 -21.81 3.80 1.32
N ALA A 26 -23.00 4.00 0.75
CA ALA A 26 -23.18 3.95 -0.69
C ALA A 26 -22.41 5.08 -1.44
N PRO A 27 -22.48 6.36 -1.03
CA PRO A 27 -21.66 7.41 -1.63
C PRO A 27 -20.16 7.15 -1.46
N TYR A 28 -19.74 6.65 -0.30
CA TYR A 28 -18.34 6.33 -0.04
C TYR A 28 -17.82 5.23 -0.96
N LEU A 29 -18.55 4.12 -1.10
CA LEU A 29 -18.17 3.02 -1.99
C LEU A 29 -18.15 3.47 -3.46
N ARG A 30 -19.09 4.33 -3.89
CA ARG A 30 -19.08 4.92 -5.23
C ARG A 30 -17.85 5.78 -5.47
N ALA A 31 -17.45 6.61 -4.50
CA ALA A 31 -16.23 7.41 -4.60
C ALA A 31 -14.99 6.51 -4.69
N GLN A 32 -14.90 5.46 -3.88
CA GLN A 32 -13.80 4.50 -3.96
C GLN A 32 -13.77 3.72 -5.28
N ALA A 33 -14.93 3.35 -5.82
CA ALA A 33 -15.03 2.71 -7.12
C ALA A 33 -14.60 3.65 -8.26
N ALA A 34 -14.96 4.94 -8.18
CA ALA A 34 -14.49 5.94 -9.15
C ALA A 34 -12.98 6.12 -9.10
N ASP A 35 -12.38 6.18 -7.90
CA ASP A 35 -10.93 6.25 -7.73
C ASP A 35 -10.24 4.98 -8.26
N PHE A 36 -10.83 3.80 -8.02
CA PHE A 36 -10.38 2.53 -8.57
C PHE A 36 -10.37 2.54 -10.11
N LEU A 37 -11.48 2.91 -10.75
CA LEU A 37 -11.58 2.95 -12.21
C LEU A 37 -10.65 3.99 -12.83
N ARG A 38 -10.50 5.16 -12.18
CA ARG A 38 -9.58 6.22 -12.63
C ARG A 38 -8.13 5.74 -12.56
N SER A 39 -7.72 5.15 -11.45
CA SER A 39 -6.36 4.62 -11.28
C SER A 39 -6.08 3.44 -12.21
N LEU A 40 -7.07 2.57 -12.47
CA LEU A 40 -6.96 1.49 -13.44
C LEU A 40 -6.75 2.02 -14.85
N ARG A 41 -7.49 3.06 -15.26
CA ARG A 41 -7.30 3.72 -16.56
C ARG A 41 -5.90 4.31 -16.68
N LEU A 42 -5.47 5.10 -15.69
CA LEU A 42 -4.12 5.69 -15.67
C LEU A 42 -3.02 4.64 -15.69
N HIS A 43 -3.20 3.54 -14.95
CA HIS A 43 -2.26 2.44 -14.95
C HIS A 43 -2.12 1.82 -16.34
N ARG A 44 -3.23 1.61 -17.09
CA ARG A 44 -3.19 1.11 -18.46
C ARG A 44 -2.53 2.08 -19.45
N GLU A 45 -2.81 3.37 -19.31
CA GLU A 45 -2.20 4.43 -20.14
C GLU A 45 -0.68 4.47 -19.95
N ASN A 46 -0.21 4.32 -18.71
CA ASN A 46 1.21 4.36 -18.36
C ASN A 46 1.91 2.98 -18.42
N SER A 47 1.19 1.90 -18.75
CA SER A 47 1.77 0.56 -18.91
C SER A 47 2.46 0.38 -20.27
N ALA A 48 2.14 1.23 -21.26
CA ALA A 48 2.88 1.28 -22.52
C ALA A 48 4.18 2.08 -22.33
N PRO A 49 5.29 1.71 -22.99
CA PRO A 49 6.53 2.49 -22.96
C PRO A 49 6.31 3.81 -23.69
N THR A 50 5.81 4.81 -22.96
CA THR A 50 5.58 6.18 -23.40
C THR A 50 6.31 7.15 -22.47
N ASP A 51 6.55 8.37 -22.93
CA ASP A 51 7.32 9.42 -22.24
C ASP A 51 6.77 9.83 -20.86
N ALA A 52 5.58 9.35 -20.46
CA ALA A 52 4.95 9.63 -19.16
C ALA A 52 5.74 9.07 -17.95
N GLY A 53 6.73 8.22 -18.20
CA GLY A 53 7.74 7.83 -17.22
C GLY A 53 7.28 6.79 -16.18
N PRO A 54 8.20 5.95 -15.67
CA PRO A 54 7.91 4.85 -14.75
C PRO A 54 7.23 5.29 -13.44
N GLN A 55 7.44 6.54 -13.03
CA GLN A 55 6.85 7.10 -11.81
C GLN A 55 5.32 7.27 -11.89
N ALA A 56 4.78 7.65 -13.05
CA ALA A 56 3.34 7.82 -13.22
C ALA A 56 2.61 6.47 -13.18
N ALA A 57 3.22 5.42 -13.75
CA ALA A 57 2.72 4.05 -13.68
C ALA A 57 2.69 3.52 -12.23
N GLU A 58 3.74 3.80 -11.46
CA GLU A 58 3.86 3.40 -10.06
C GLU A 58 2.85 4.12 -9.15
N GLN A 59 2.66 5.43 -9.34
CA GLN A 59 1.65 6.19 -8.62
C GLN A 59 0.24 5.68 -8.91
N ALA A 60 -0.05 5.35 -10.18
CA ALA A 60 -1.32 4.77 -10.58
C ALA A 60 -1.53 3.37 -9.95
N ALA A 61 -0.51 2.51 -9.96
CA ALA A 61 -0.57 1.19 -9.30
C ALA A 61 -0.78 1.31 -7.79
N THR A 62 -0.13 2.28 -7.14
CA THR A 62 -0.29 2.56 -5.71
C THR A 62 -1.69 3.06 -5.38
N ALA A 63 -2.26 3.96 -6.20
CA ALA A 63 -3.62 4.44 -6.06
C ALA A 63 -4.65 3.32 -6.27
N LEU A 64 -4.42 2.44 -7.25
CA LEU A 64 -5.24 1.27 -7.52
C LEU A 64 -5.24 0.31 -6.32
N ARG A 65 -4.05 -0.06 -5.81
CA ARG A 65 -3.92 -0.89 -4.61
C ARG A 65 -4.56 -0.26 -3.38
N ARG A 66 -4.47 1.06 -3.21
CA ARG A 66 -5.10 1.79 -2.09
C ARG A 66 -6.63 1.70 -2.18
N SER A 67 -7.22 2.03 -3.32
CA SER A 67 -8.67 1.98 -3.52
C SER A 67 -9.21 0.55 -3.37
N SER A 68 -8.53 -0.47 -3.93
CA SER A 68 -8.88 -1.88 -3.75
C SER A 68 -8.92 -2.29 -2.28
N ARG A 69 -7.89 -1.95 -1.49
CA ARG A 69 -7.86 -2.27 -0.05
C ARG A 69 -8.93 -1.52 0.74
N ARG A 70 -9.24 -0.27 0.37
CA ARG A 70 -10.31 0.49 1.02
C ARG A 70 -11.69 -0.10 0.72
N ILE A 71 -11.96 -0.51 -0.52
CA ILE A 71 -13.20 -1.20 -0.86
C ILE A 71 -13.30 -2.52 -0.09
N GLY A 72 -12.28 -3.40 -0.19
CA GLY A 72 -12.28 -4.70 0.48
C GLY A 72 -12.39 -4.62 2.01
N GLY A 73 -11.72 -3.64 2.63
CA GLY A 73 -11.83 -3.37 4.07
C GLY A 73 -13.21 -2.83 4.47
N THR A 74 -13.81 -1.98 3.64
CA THR A 74 -15.16 -1.46 3.90
C THR A 74 -16.21 -2.58 3.80
N LEU A 75 -16.09 -3.45 2.79
CA LEU A 75 -16.93 -4.64 2.66
C LEU A 75 -16.75 -5.59 3.86
N HIS A 76 -15.54 -5.69 4.43
CA HIS A 76 -15.30 -6.48 5.65
C HIS A 76 -16.11 -5.97 6.84
N THR A 77 -16.00 -4.66 7.08
CA THR A 77 -16.52 -4.00 8.27
C THR A 77 -18.04 -3.98 8.25
N PHE A 78 -18.63 -3.68 7.10
CA PHE A 78 -20.08 -3.55 6.94
C PHE A 78 -20.77 -4.82 6.40
N ARG A 79 -20.08 -5.97 6.42
CA ARG A 79 -20.58 -7.25 5.86
C ARG A 79 -21.97 -7.67 6.35
N ALA A 80 -22.35 -7.30 7.58
CA ALA A 80 -23.64 -7.66 8.17
C ALA A 80 -24.85 -6.99 7.46
N GLY A 81 -24.62 -5.90 6.74
CA GLY A 81 -25.65 -5.19 5.97
C GLY A 81 -25.54 -5.38 4.46
N LEU A 82 -24.73 -6.33 4.00
CA LEU A 82 -24.46 -6.59 2.59
C LEU A 82 -24.80 -8.05 2.25
N ASP A 83 -25.00 -8.35 0.96
CA ASP A 83 -25.08 -9.74 0.52
C ASP A 83 -23.74 -10.45 0.83
N PRO A 84 -23.75 -11.53 1.65
CA PRO A 84 -22.53 -12.13 2.18
C PRO A 84 -21.71 -12.84 1.11
N LEU A 85 -22.35 -13.45 0.11
CA LEU A 85 -21.65 -14.18 -0.96
C LEU A 85 -20.98 -13.19 -1.93
N TRP A 86 -21.70 -12.15 -2.32
CA TRP A 86 -21.19 -11.08 -3.17
C TRP A 86 -20.02 -10.35 -2.49
N ALA A 87 -20.18 -9.98 -1.21
CA ALA A 87 -19.15 -9.27 -0.48
C ALA A 87 -17.87 -10.11 -0.38
N GLU A 88 -17.97 -11.40 -0.06
CA GLU A 88 -16.81 -12.26 0.09
C GLU A 88 -16.12 -12.58 -1.25
N GLN A 89 -16.90 -12.82 -2.30
CA GLN A 89 -16.34 -13.00 -3.66
C GLN A 89 -15.54 -11.77 -4.08
N LEU A 90 -16.15 -10.58 -3.99
CA LEU A 90 -15.48 -9.33 -4.37
C LEU A 90 -14.24 -9.05 -3.51
N ARG A 91 -14.30 -9.34 -2.20
CA ARG A 91 -13.16 -9.21 -1.29
C ARG A 91 -12.00 -10.11 -1.68
N THR A 92 -12.28 -11.35 -2.09
CA THR A 92 -11.27 -12.30 -2.53
C THR A 92 -10.52 -11.78 -3.76
N GLU A 93 -11.25 -11.30 -4.76
CA GLU A 93 -10.68 -10.71 -5.97
C GLU A 93 -9.85 -9.45 -5.67
N LEU A 94 -10.37 -8.56 -4.81
CA LEU A 94 -9.66 -7.35 -4.42
C LEU A 94 -8.39 -7.65 -3.60
N ALA A 95 -8.42 -8.69 -2.76
CA ALA A 95 -7.26 -9.15 -2.01
C ALA A 95 -6.19 -9.72 -2.94
N TRP A 96 -6.60 -10.56 -3.90
CA TRP A 96 -5.73 -11.09 -4.94
C TRP A 96 -5.08 -9.95 -5.75
N LEU A 97 -5.87 -9.02 -6.27
CA LEU A 97 -5.38 -7.87 -7.04
C LEU A 97 -4.41 -7.01 -6.23
N SER A 98 -4.78 -6.66 -4.99
CA SER A 98 -3.93 -5.84 -4.11
C SER A 98 -2.61 -6.54 -3.78
N GLY A 99 -2.62 -7.87 -3.67
CA GLY A 99 -1.42 -8.69 -3.46
C GLY A 99 -0.52 -8.73 -4.69
N THR A 100 -1.09 -8.82 -5.89
CA THR A 100 -0.34 -8.76 -7.15
C THR A 100 0.37 -7.42 -7.32
N LEU A 101 -0.36 -6.31 -7.18
CA LEU A 101 0.22 -4.95 -7.26
C LEU A 101 1.30 -4.70 -6.19
N ALA A 102 1.18 -5.31 -5.01
CA ALA A 102 2.19 -5.20 -3.97
C ALA A 102 3.51 -5.89 -4.36
N ARG A 103 3.43 -7.06 -5.01
CA ARG A 103 4.60 -7.81 -5.46
C ARG A 103 5.33 -7.09 -6.57
N GLU A 104 4.61 -6.52 -7.53
CA GLU A 104 5.20 -5.74 -8.62
C GLU A 104 6.07 -4.60 -8.09
N HIS A 105 5.52 -3.80 -7.17
CA HIS A 105 6.28 -2.72 -6.51
C HIS A 105 7.48 -3.26 -5.71
N ALA A 106 7.30 -4.34 -4.95
CA ALA A 106 8.40 -4.95 -4.20
C ALA A 106 9.53 -5.45 -5.10
N TYR A 107 9.22 -5.94 -6.31
CA TYR A 107 10.23 -6.33 -7.29
C TYR A 107 10.96 -5.14 -7.90
N ALA A 108 10.24 -4.06 -8.22
CA ALA A 108 10.86 -2.81 -8.70
C ALA A 108 11.82 -2.23 -7.64
N ASP A 109 11.39 -2.14 -6.38
CA ASP A 109 12.22 -1.68 -5.26
C ASP A 109 13.44 -2.58 -5.04
N ARG A 110 13.26 -3.90 -5.19
CA ARG A 110 14.36 -4.84 -5.06
C ARG A 110 15.36 -4.69 -6.20
N LEU A 111 14.89 -4.52 -7.43
CA LEU A 111 15.75 -4.29 -8.59
C LEU A 111 16.58 -3.00 -8.42
N ASN A 112 15.94 -1.89 -8.05
CA ASN A 112 16.63 -0.62 -7.83
C ASN A 112 17.73 -0.76 -6.76
N ARG A 113 17.41 -1.36 -5.62
CA ARG A 113 18.39 -1.62 -4.55
C ARG A 113 19.56 -2.51 -5.02
N LEU A 114 19.31 -3.49 -5.88
CA LEU A 114 20.36 -4.35 -6.41
C LEU A 114 21.26 -3.62 -7.41
N LEU A 115 20.68 -2.77 -8.26
CA LEU A 115 21.45 -1.94 -9.20
C LEU A 115 22.30 -0.91 -8.46
N ASP A 116 21.76 -0.25 -7.43
CA ASP A 116 22.52 0.69 -6.59
C ASP A 116 23.70 0.00 -5.89
N ALA A 117 23.47 -1.19 -5.32
CA ALA A 117 24.52 -1.98 -4.71
C ALA A 117 25.59 -2.40 -5.74
N LEU A 118 25.19 -2.80 -6.93
CA LEU A 118 26.10 -3.20 -8.01
C LEU A 118 26.95 -2.02 -8.50
N HIS A 119 26.34 -0.84 -8.68
CA HIS A 119 27.07 0.40 -9.01
C HIS A 119 28.08 0.76 -7.92
N GLY A 120 27.69 0.65 -6.65
CA GLY A 120 28.58 0.88 -5.51
C GLY A 120 29.79 -0.05 -5.50
N LEU A 121 29.58 -1.36 -5.77
CA LEU A 121 30.64 -2.36 -5.85
C LEU A 121 31.54 -2.20 -7.08
N SER A 122 30.99 -1.71 -8.20
CA SER A 122 31.74 -1.52 -9.46
C SER A 122 32.57 -0.24 -9.47
N GLY A 123 32.15 0.79 -8.71
CA GLY A 123 32.80 2.09 -8.65
C GLY A 123 33.78 2.29 -7.50
N THR A 124 33.82 1.38 -6.51
CA THR A 124 34.85 1.42 -5.47
C THR A 124 36.07 0.64 -5.93
N PRO A 125 37.28 1.25 -6.03
CA PRO A 125 38.48 0.43 -6.06
C PRO A 125 38.50 -0.34 -4.74
N LEU A 126 38.46 -1.68 -4.81
CA LEU A 126 38.66 -2.52 -3.64
C LEU A 126 39.90 -1.97 -2.90
N PRO A 127 39.85 -1.74 -1.58
CA PRO A 127 41.06 -1.45 -0.84
C PRO A 127 42.06 -2.55 -1.18
N ALA A 128 43.24 -2.17 -1.68
CA ALA A 128 44.28 -3.14 -2.01
C ALA A 128 44.40 -4.08 -0.82
N ALA A 129 44.14 -5.37 -1.05
CA ALA A 129 44.38 -6.40 -0.06
C ALA A 129 45.76 -6.12 0.51
N ARG A 130 45.84 -5.93 1.82
CA ARG A 130 47.08 -5.53 2.50
C ARG A 130 48.14 -6.59 2.23
N ALA A 131 48.86 -6.44 1.13
CA ALA A 131 50.17 -7.00 0.91
C ALA A 131 51.11 -6.20 1.81
N ALA A 132 51.02 -6.45 3.11
CA ALA A 132 52.14 -6.26 4.00
C ALA A 132 52.82 -7.62 4.08
N SER A 133 53.80 -7.76 3.20
CA SER A 133 54.83 -8.77 3.17
C SER A 133 55.33 -9.13 4.55
N GLY A 134 55.63 -10.41 4.76
CA GLY A 134 56.41 -10.83 5.91
C GLY A 134 57.78 -10.17 5.92
N ASP A 135 58.24 -9.77 7.10
CA ASP A 135 59.54 -10.19 7.61
C ASP A 135 59.63 -9.84 9.10
N GLY A 136 60.03 -10.83 9.90
CA GLY A 136 60.06 -10.73 11.36
C GLY A 136 60.28 -12.06 12.05
N ALA A 137 61.16 -12.89 11.48
CA ALA A 137 61.70 -14.06 12.15
C ALA A 137 62.45 -13.65 13.43
N ALA A 138 62.15 -14.37 14.51
CA ALA A 138 63.04 -14.78 15.60
C ALA A 138 64.19 -13.82 16.01
N LYS A 139 64.16 -13.38 17.29
CA LYS A 139 65.19 -13.63 18.32
C LYS A 139 65.24 -12.53 19.41
N ALA A 140 64.79 -12.88 20.62
CA ALA A 140 65.43 -12.60 21.94
C ALA A 140 64.43 -12.95 23.06
N ARG A 141 64.57 -14.11 23.72
CA ARG A 141 65.30 -14.32 25.00
C ARG A 141 64.71 -13.49 26.16
N ALA A 142 64.03 -14.08 27.15
CA ALA A 142 64.53 -14.88 28.28
C ALA A 142 64.52 -14.07 29.59
N GLY A 143 63.98 -14.67 30.67
CA GLY A 143 64.07 -14.20 32.08
C GLY A 143 62.69 -14.15 32.77
N LEU A 144 62.21 -15.19 33.46
CA LEU A 144 62.43 -15.50 34.89
C LEU A 144 62.15 -14.32 35.84
N GLY A 145 61.11 -14.47 36.69
CA GLY A 145 60.84 -13.59 37.83
C GLY A 145 59.67 -14.11 38.67
N VAL A 146 60.02 -14.79 39.76
CA VAL A 146 59.14 -15.32 40.83
C VAL A 146 58.44 -14.17 41.58
N GLY A 147 57.19 -14.41 41.97
CA GLY A 147 56.43 -13.70 42.99
C GLY A 147 55.29 -14.58 43.46
#